data_AF-A0A832TAD1-F1
#
_entry.id   AF-A0A832TAD1-F1
#
_cell.length_a   1.000
_cell.length_b   1.000
_cell.length_c   1.000
_cell.angle_alpha   90.00
_cell.angle_beta   90.00
_cell.angle_gamma   90.00
#
_symmetry.space_group_name_H-M   'P 1'
#
loop_
_entity.id
_entity.type
_entity.pdbx_description
1 polymer ?
#
loop_
_entity_poly.entity_id
_entity_poly.type
_entity_poly.pdbx_seq_one_letter_code
_entity_poly.pdbx_strand_id
1 'polypeptide(L)'
;MKFEELDEKMKKVYAKVRTLDDFYWYIEDHQILGIHKKSGMRIRIRIAGSREEADKLAQEKDVGIDLFVIPGKGTFYVNNGAFIMSLKFLRPTIQDIADHIVWAGFKVVDEDGRLKQEDIYEYLGGRLIEHLKQGMINGKDYVFWQFYKCKYCNKYIDIDNFARHMRKHGEDVKEWGEERYEVLEISFVDKKVYNKFGEEIPLDNFTEEAQDFIKDSFEG
;
A
#
# COMPACT_ATOMS: atom_id res chain seq x y z
N MET A 1 -8.39 -17.52 -25.50
CA MET A 1 -7.24 -18.32 -25.04
C MET A 1 -7.73 -19.33 -24.02
N LYS A 2 -7.39 -20.62 -24.14
CA LYS A 2 -7.70 -21.61 -23.10
C LYS A 2 -6.57 -21.69 -22.09
N PHE A 3 -6.88 -21.91 -20.81
CA PHE A 3 -5.86 -21.96 -19.75
C PHE A 3 -4.88 -23.11 -19.95
N GLU A 4 -5.35 -24.23 -20.49
CA GLU A 4 -4.56 -25.44 -20.74
C GLU A 4 -3.44 -25.19 -21.76
N GLU A 5 -3.64 -24.24 -22.68
CA GLU A 5 -2.71 -23.87 -23.75
C GLU A 5 -1.58 -22.93 -23.27
N LEU A 6 -1.68 -22.38 -22.06
CA LEU A 6 -0.63 -21.52 -21.49
C LEU A 6 0.67 -22.29 -21.27
N ASP A 7 1.79 -21.59 -21.41
CA ASP A 7 3.09 -22.17 -21.12
C ASP A 7 3.25 -22.51 -19.62
N GLU A 8 4.06 -23.52 -19.33
CA GLU A 8 4.27 -24.01 -17.97
C GLU A 8 4.92 -22.97 -17.04
N LYS A 9 5.67 -21.99 -17.56
CA LYS A 9 6.23 -20.92 -16.73
C LYS A 9 5.11 -19.99 -16.29
N MET A 10 4.23 -19.57 -17.20
CA MET A 10 3.06 -18.75 -16.90
C MET A 10 2.15 -19.40 -15.87
N LYS A 11 1.82 -20.68 -16.05
CA LYS A 11 1.01 -21.45 -15.09
C LYS A 11 1.66 -21.47 -13.70
N LYS A 12 2.98 -21.65 -13.61
CA LYS A 12 3.73 -21.63 -12.33
C LYS A 12 3.71 -20.26 -11.65
N VAL A 13 3.87 -19.18 -12.40
CA VAL A 13 3.80 -17.81 -11.86
C VAL A 13 2.38 -17.52 -11.39
N TYR A 14 1.38 -17.79 -12.21
CA TYR A 14 -0.02 -17.60 -11.85
C TYR A 14 -0.43 -18.41 -10.60
N ALA A 15 0.00 -19.67 -10.51
CA ALA A 15 -0.27 -20.50 -9.34
C ALA A 15 0.28 -19.92 -8.02
N LYS A 16 1.30 -19.05 -8.06
CA LYS A 16 1.84 -18.38 -6.88
C LYS A 16 1.02 -17.20 -6.40
N VAL A 17 0.25 -16.56 -7.29
CA VAL A 17 -0.42 -15.30 -6.99
C VAL A 17 -1.94 -15.41 -6.94
N ARG A 18 -2.53 -16.42 -7.59
CA ARG A 18 -3.98 -16.60 -7.69
C ARG A 18 -4.74 -16.71 -6.36
N THR A 19 -4.05 -16.98 -5.25
CA THR A 19 -4.66 -17.07 -3.91
C THR A 19 -4.55 -15.76 -3.12
N LEU A 20 -3.94 -14.72 -3.69
CA LEU A 20 -3.96 -13.36 -3.15
C LEU A 20 -5.26 -12.71 -3.63
N ASP A 21 -6.31 -12.84 -2.84
CA ASP A 21 -7.66 -12.43 -3.20
C ASP A 21 -7.92 -10.94 -2.99
N ASP A 22 -6.94 -10.17 -2.53
CA ASP A 22 -6.95 -8.70 -2.60
C ASP A 22 -6.92 -8.17 -4.04
N PHE A 23 -6.63 -9.04 -5.03
CA PHE A 23 -6.55 -8.68 -6.44
C PHE A 23 -7.54 -9.47 -7.31
N TYR A 24 -8.09 -8.82 -8.33
CA TYR A 24 -8.61 -9.49 -9.51
C TYR A 24 -7.46 -9.86 -10.43
N TRP A 25 -7.41 -11.11 -10.89
CA TRP A 25 -6.32 -11.62 -11.71
C TRP A 25 -6.79 -11.89 -13.14
N TYR A 26 -6.00 -11.42 -14.10
CA TYR A 26 -6.19 -11.64 -15.53
C TYR A 26 -4.90 -12.20 -16.12
N ILE A 27 -5.02 -13.06 -17.12
CA ILE A 27 -3.90 -13.55 -17.94
C ILE A 27 -4.18 -13.07 -19.36
N GLU A 28 -3.36 -12.15 -19.83
CA GLU A 28 -3.51 -11.52 -21.14
C GLU A 28 -2.16 -11.55 -21.84
N ASP A 29 -2.15 -12.00 -23.10
CA ASP A 29 -0.94 -12.21 -23.89
C ASP A 29 0.14 -13.04 -23.14
N HIS A 30 1.28 -12.42 -22.82
CA HIS A 30 2.43 -13.01 -22.14
C HIS A 30 2.64 -12.42 -20.73
N GLN A 31 1.58 -11.95 -20.08
CA GLN A 31 1.65 -11.37 -18.74
C GLN A 31 0.46 -11.75 -17.85
N ILE A 32 0.65 -11.58 -16.53
CA ILE A 32 -0.42 -11.66 -15.53
C ILE A 32 -0.68 -10.25 -15.01
N LEU A 33 -1.91 -9.79 -15.13
CA LEU A 33 -2.36 -8.51 -14.60
C LEU A 33 -3.12 -8.75 -13.28
N GLY A 34 -2.76 -8.00 -12.25
CA GLY A 34 -3.51 -7.92 -11.00
C GLY A 34 -4.11 -6.53 -10.84
N ILE A 35 -5.39 -6.46 -10.44
CA ILE A 35 -6.07 -5.20 -10.10
C ILE A 35 -6.49 -5.28 -8.64
N HIS A 36 -5.90 -4.46 -7.78
CA HIS A 36 -6.24 -4.41 -6.35
C HIS A 36 -7.71 -4.02 -6.20
N LYS A 37 -8.50 -4.90 -5.57
CA LYS A 37 -9.97 -4.80 -5.57
C LYS A 37 -10.48 -3.51 -4.94
N LYS A 38 -9.79 -3.02 -3.91
CA LYS A 38 -10.18 -1.83 -3.15
C LYS A 38 -9.79 -0.53 -3.85
N SER A 39 -8.56 -0.44 -4.35
CA SER A 39 -8.02 0.82 -4.89
C SER A 39 -8.03 0.93 -6.41
N GLY A 40 -8.29 -0.17 -7.13
CA GLY A 40 -8.14 -0.24 -8.58
C GLY A 40 -6.69 -0.22 -9.07
N MET A 41 -5.70 -0.20 -8.17
CA MET A 41 -4.28 -0.16 -8.54
C MET A 41 -3.85 -1.42 -9.30
N ARG A 42 -3.03 -1.22 -10.33
CA ARG A 42 -2.62 -2.29 -11.24
C ARG A 42 -1.20 -2.76 -10.94
N ILE A 43 -1.03 -4.07 -10.96
CA ILE A 43 0.27 -4.73 -10.95
C ILE A 43 0.40 -5.60 -12.20
N ARG A 44 1.58 -5.62 -12.82
CA ARG A 44 1.87 -6.45 -13.99
C ARG A 44 3.02 -7.39 -13.67
N ILE A 45 2.81 -8.67 -13.95
CA ILE A 45 3.82 -9.70 -13.74
C ILE A 45 4.24 -10.24 -15.09
N ARG A 46 5.50 -10.00 -15.44
CA ARG A 46 6.14 -10.48 -16.68
C ARG A 46 7.22 -11.50 -16.34
N ILE A 47 7.42 -12.47 -17.21
CA ILE A 47 8.47 -13.47 -17.07
C ILE A 47 9.62 -13.08 -17.99
N ALA A 48 10.80 -12.82 -17.43
CA ALA A 48 12.00 -12.56 -18.23
C ALA A 48 12.94 -13.77 -18.17
N GLY A 49 13.63 -14.06 -19.27
CA GLY A 49 14.57 -15.17 -19.38
C GLY A 49 15.90 -14.95 -18.66
N SER A 50 16.32 -13.68 -18.50
CA SER A 50 17.54 -13.30 -17.79
C SER A 50 17.41 -11.98 -17.02
N ARG A 51 18.44 -11.64 -16.23
CA ARG A 51 18.54 -10.33 -15.56
C ARG A 51 18.65 -9.19 -16.56
N GLU A 52 19.47 -9.35 -17.59
CA GLU A 52 19.68 -8.35 -18.64
C GLU A 52 18.40 -8.08 -19.43
N GLU A 53 17.59 -9.11 -19.67
CA GLU A 53 16.27 -8.95 -20.29
C GLU A 53 15.32 -8.19 -19.36
N ALA A 54 15.26 -8.56 -18.08
CA ALA A 54 14.42 -7.87 -17.09
C ALA A 54 14.82 -6.39 -16.94
N ASP A 55 16.10 -6.08 -16.90
CA ASP A 55 16.61 -4.71 -16.76
C ASP A 55 16.26 -3.84 -17.98
N LYS A 56 16.25 -4.41 -19.19
CA LYS A 56 15.79 -3.73 -20.40
C LYS A 56 14.29 -3.46 -20.35
N LEU A 57 13.49 -4.48 -20.02
CA LEU A 57 12.03 -4.33 -19.92
C LEU A 57 11.63 -3.35 -18.81
N ALA A 58 12.41 -3.23 -17.74
CA ALA A 58 12.19 -2.25 -16.67
C ALA A 58 12.41 -0.80 -17.11
N GLN A 59 13.03 -0.54 -18.27
CA GLN A 59 13.12 0.81 -18.84
C GLN A 59 11.80 1.26 -19.46
N GLU A 60 10.96 0.32 -19.88
CA GLU A 60 9.65 0.57 -20.46
C GLU A 60 8.64 0.82 -19.33
N LYS A 61 8.39 2.09 -19.02
CA LYS A 61 7.41 2.48 -18.00
C LYS A 61 6.00 2.35 -18.52
N ASP A 62 5.14 1.74 -17.73
CA ASP A 62 3.69 1.70 -17.96
C ASP A 62 2.94 1.94 -16.63
N VAL A 63 1.66 2.30 -16.70
CA VAL A 63 0.86 2.72 -15.53
C VAL A 63 0.64 1.56 -14.56
N GLY A 64 1.24 1.63 -13.36
CA GLY A 64 1.10 0.61 -12.32
C GLY A 64 2.45 0.14 -11.78
N ILE A 65 2.46 -1.00 -11.09
CA ILE A 65 3.67 -1.61 -10.53
C ILE A 65 4.10 -2.78 -11.42
N ASP A 66 5.33 -2.73 -11.90
CA ASP A 66 5.91 -3.80 -12.71
C ASP A 66 6.70 -4.79 -11.85
N LEU A 67 6.44 -6.08 -12.06
CA LEU A 67 7.14 -7.20 -11.44
C LEU A 67 7.68 -8.13 -12.52
N PHE A 68 8.99 -8.32 -12.55
CA PHE A 68 9.67 -9.26 -13.44
C PHE A 68 10.13 -10.48 -12.66
N VAL A 69 9.62 -11.64 -13.07
CA VAL A 69 10.00 -12.93 -12.52
C VAL A 69 11.08 -13.54 -13.40
N ILE A 70 12.25 -13.77 -12.81
CA ILE A 70 13.37 -14.41 -13.51
C ILE A 70 13.64 -15.83 -12.99
N PRO A 71 14.02 -16.77 -13.88
CA PRO A 71 14.46 -18.11 -13.48
C PRO A 71 15.82 -18.03 -12.76
N GLY A 72 15.99 -18.81 -11.70
CA GLY A 72 17.25 -18.89 -10.94
C GLY A 72 17.08 -18.65 -9.43
N LYS A 73 18.18 -18.79 -8.68
CA LYS A 73 18.20 -18.61 -7.23
C LYS A 73 18.65 -17.20 -6.85
N GLY A 74 17.98 -16.61 -5.85
CA GLY A 74 18.53 -15.52 -5.05
C GLY A 74 18.56 -14.14 -5.71
N THR A 75 17.64 -13.83 -6.62
CA THR A 75 17.53 -12.46 -7.16
C THR A 75 16.36 -11.74 -6.51
N PHE A 76 16.62 -10.54 -5.99
CA PHE A 76 15.62 -9.57 -5.56
C PHE A 76 16.24 -8.17 -5.58
N TYR A 77 15.75 -7.29 -6.43
CA TYR A 77 16.13 -5.88 -6.46
C TYR A 77 15.06 -5.03 -7.16
N VAL A 78 15.18 -3.72 -7.06
CA VAL A 78 14.33 -2.76 -7.76
C VAL A 78 15.17 -2.00 -8.76
N ASN A 79 14.67 -1.89 -9.99
CA ASN A 79 15.30 -1.15 -11.07
C ASN A 79 14.26 -0.26 -11.75
N ASN A 80 14.48 1.05 -11.78
CA ASN A 80 13.57 2.04 -12.37
C ASN A 80 12.10 1.95 -11.88
N GLY A 81 11.90 1.55 -10.62
CA GLY A 81 10.57 1.36 -10.02
C GLY A 81 9.93 0.00 -10.28
N ALA A 82 10.55 -0.88 -11.09
CA ALA A 82 10.11 -2.25 -11.29
C ALA A 82 10.83 -3.21 -10.33
N PHE A 83 10.09 -4.19 -9.79
CA PHE A 83 10.67 -5.26 -9.00
C PHE A 83 11.20 -6.37 -9.89
N ILE A 84 12.45 -6.79 -9.68
CA ILE A 84 13.06 -7.91 -10.41
C ILE A 84 13.44 -8.99 -9.41
N MET A 85 12.83 -10.17 -9.53
CA MET A 85 12.92 -11.19 -8.49
C MET A 85 12.82 -12.63 -8.98
N SER A 86 13.34 -13.55 -8.17
CA SER A 86 13.06 -14.97 -8.29
C SER A 86 11.62 -15.29 -7.86
N LEU A 87 11.00 -16.29 -8.49
CA LEU A 87 9.60 -16.71 -8.23
C LEU A 87 9.22 -16.89 -6.76
N LYS A 88 10.17 -17.31 -5.90
CA LYS A 88 9.90 -17.52 -4.46
C LYS A 88 9.53 -16.24 -3.71
N PHE A 89 9.94 -15.08 -4.21
CA PHE A 89 9.67 -13.77 -3.59
C PHE A 89 8.39 -13.11 -4.12
N LEU A 90 7.82 -13.63 -5.20
CA LEU A 90 6.67 -13.00 -5.87
C LEU A 90 5.46 -12.84 -4.95
N ARG A 91 5.03 -13.94 -4.33
CA ARG A 91 3.87 -13.93 -3.43
C ARG A 91 4.05 -12.96 -2.25
N PRO A 92 5.13 -13.05 -1.43
CA PRO A 92 5.30 -12.12 -0.31
C PRO A 92 5.39 -10.68 -0.79
N THR A 93 6.10 -10.38 -1.89
CA THR A 93 6.19 -8.98 -2.37
C THR A 93 4.86 -8.41 -2.83
N ILE A 94 3.98 -9.21 -3.45
CA ILE A 94 2.63 -8.73 -3.80
C ILE A 94 1.78 -8.50 -2.55
N GLN A 95 1.95 -9.33 -1.52
CA GLN A 95 1.30 -9.13 -0.23
C GLN A 95 1.81 -7.83 0.43
N ASP A 96 3.12 -7.61 0.45
CA ASP A 96 3.70 -6.35 0.94
C ASP A 96 3.21 -5.15 0.12
N ILE A 97 3.08 -5.27 -1.21
CA ILE A 97 2.47 -4.22 -2.05
C ILE A 97 1.05 -3.91 -1.59
N ALA A 98 0.22 -4.92 -1.33
CA ALA A 98 -1.15 -4.73 -0.86
C ALA A 98 -1.19 -4.01 0.49
N ASP A 99 -0.32 -4.39 1.43
CA ASP A 99 -0.21 -3.77 2.76
C ASP A 99 0.23 -2.29 2.68
N HIS A 100 0.84 -1.88 1.57
CA HIS A 100 1.26 -0.50 1.29
C HIS A 100 0.29 0.27 0.39
N ILE A 101 -0.85 -0.32 0.04
CA ILE A 101 -1.97 0.40 -0.59
C ILE A 101 -2.95 0.75 0.54
N VAL A 102 -2.80 1.96 1.08
CA VAL A 102 -3.47 2.37 2.31
C VAL A 102 -4.58 3.37 1.99
N TRP A 103 -5.75 3.20 2.60
CA TRP A 103 -6.84 4.16 2.52
C TRP A 103 -6.44 5.46 3.23
N ALA A 104 -6.68 6.60 2.59
CA ALA A 104 -6.25 7.93 3.05
C ALA A 104 -7.41 8.94 3.12
N GLY A 105 -8.65 8.50 2.88
CA GLY A 105 -9.81 9.38 2.95
C GLY A 105 -10.89 9.02 1.95
N PHE A 106 -11.91 9.86 1.88
CA PHE A 106 -13.03 9.69 0.96
C PHE A 106 -13.61 11.04 0.54
N LYS A 107 -14.41 11.00 -0.52
CA LYS A 107 -15.26 12.10 -0.97
C LYS A 107 -16.63 11.58 -1.40
N VAL A 108 -17.69 12.26 -1.01
CA VAL A 108 -19.05 11.99 -1.48
C VAL A 108 -19.31 12.86 -2.71
N VAL A 109 -19.69 12.22 -3.81
CA VAL A 109 -20.02 12.86 -5.09
C VAL A 109 -21.44 12.51 -5.51
N ASP A 110 -22.08 13.39 -6.27
CA ASP A 110 -23.31 13.07 -6.98
C ASP A 110 -22.96 12.33 -8.28
N GLU A 111 -23.49 11.11 -8.44
CA GLU A 111 -23.40 10.29 -9.65
C GLU A 111 -24.81 9.84 -10.03
N ASP A 112 -25.32 10.35 -11.15
CA ASP A 112 -26.65 10.04 -11.68
C ASP A 112 -27.79 10.22 -10.65
N GLY A 113 -27.73 11.31 -9.86
CA GLY A 113 -28.74 11.64 -8.85
C GLY A 113 -28.67 10.76 -7.60
N ARG A 114 -27.54 10.08 -7.37
CA ARG A 114 -27.25 9.31 -6.16
C ARG A 114 -25.94 9.81 -5.54
N LEU A 115 -25.87 9.77 -4.22
CA LEU A 115 -24.62 10.01 -3.51
C LEU A 115 -23.76 8.74 -3.51
N LYS A 116 -22.55 8.87 -4.03
CA LYS A 116 -21.53 7.81 -4.10
C LYS A 116 -20.30 8.25 -3.32
N GLN A 117 -19.76 7.34 -2.52
CA GLN A 117 -18.46 7.53 -1.90
C GLN A 117 -17.35 7.12 -2.88
N GLU A 118 -16.43 8.03 -3.14
CA GLU A 118 -15.16 7.79 -3.79
C GLU A 118 -14.07 7.71 -2.73
N ASP A 119 -13.48 6.51 -2.56
CA ASP A 119 -12.37 6.30 -1.66
C ASP A 119 -11.04 6.76 -2.27
N ILE A 120 -10.18 7.31 -1.43
CA ILE A 120 -8.84 7.76 -1.77
C ILE A 120 -7.85 6.77 -1.19
N TYR A 121 -7.02 6.18 -2.04
CA TYR A 121 -5.94 5.27 -1.65
C TYR A 121 -4.59 5.86 -2.02
N GLU A 122 -3.59 5.68 -1.16
CA GLU A 122 -2.20 6.01 -1.42
C GLU A 122 -1.36 4.73 -1.50
N TYR A 123 -0.45 4.67 -2.48
CA TYR A 123 0.57 3.63 -2.53
C TYR A 123 1.88 4.14 -1.97
N LEU A 124 2.29 3.55 -0.84
CA LEU A 124 3.47 3.95 -0.08
C LEU A 124 4.73 3.22 -0.58
N GLY A 125 4.97 3.27 -1.90
CA GLY A 125 6.03 2.51 -2.57
C GLY A 125 7.44 2.82 -2.05
N GLY A 126 7.73 4.09 -1.71
CA GLY A 126 9.00 4.46 -1.09
C GLY A 126 9.22 3.77 0.26
N ARG A 127 8.18 3.75 1.10
CA ARG A 127 8.22 3.11 2.41
C ARG A 127 8.30 1.59 2.31
N LEU A 128 7.59 0.98 1.35
CA LEU A 128 7.70 -0.44 1.03
C LEU A 128 9.15 -0.87 0.80
N ILE A 129 9.92 -0.10 0.03
CA ILE A 129 11.32 -0.44 -0.23
C ILE A 129 12.16 -0.45 1.05
N GLU A 130 11.92 0.50 1.95
CA GLU A 130 12.62 0.55 3.24
C GLU A 130 12.22 -0.63 4.14
N HIS A 131 10.94 -0.97 4.21
CA HIS A 131 10.48 -2.14 4.96
C HIS A 131 11.06 -3.45 4.45
N LEU A 132 11.13 -3.62 3.12
CA LEU A 132 11.76 -4.80 2.51
C LEU A 132 13.25 -4.90 2.84
N LYS A 133 13.98 -3.77 2.86
CA LYS A 133 15.41 -3.75 3.25
C LYS A 133 15.62 -4.12 4.72
N GLN A 134 14.71 -3.68 5.58
CA GLN A 134 14.79 -3.89 7.04
C GLN A 134 14.15 -5.21 7.48
N GLY A 135 13.41 -5.89 6.59
CA GLY A 135 12.69 -7.12 6.91
C GLY A 135 11.49 -6.88 7.83
N MET A 136 10.88 -5.69 7.77
CA MET A 136 9.74 -5.30 8.60
C MET A 136 8.42 -5.80 8.01
N ILE A 137 7.53 -6.27 8.89
CA ILE A 137 6.23 -6.84 8.53
C ILE A 137 5.11 -6.00 9.17
N ASN A 138 4.12 -5.59 8.35
CA ASN A 138 2.95 -4.87 8.83
C ASN A 138 2.13 -5.74 9.81
N GLY A 139 1.62 -5.14 10.88
CA GLY A 139 0.88 -5.80 11.96
C GLY A 139 1.77 -6.53 12.97
N LYS A 140 3.08 -6.61 12.73
CA LYS A 140 4.06 -7.22 13.64
C LYS A 140 5.11 -6.22 14.11
N ASP A 141 5.76 -5.54 13.16
CA ASP A 141 6.87 -4.63 13.45
C ASP A 141 6.40 -3.16 13.41
N TYR A 142 5.34 -2.88 12.64
CA TYR A 142 4.70 -1.58 12.54
C TYR A 142 3.25 -1.72 12.07
N VAL A 143 2.46 -0.64 12.13
CA VAL A 143 1.18 -0.49 11.43
C VAL A 143 1.08 0.87 10.77
N PHE A 144 0.38 0.95 9.63
CA PHE A 144 -0.06 2.23 9.09
C PHE A 144 -1.39 2.63 9.72
N TRP A 145 -1.51 3.91 10.07
CA TRP A 145 -2.71 4.46 10.68
C TRP A 145 -3.02 5.86 10.15
N GLN A 146 -4.30 6.18 10.09
CA GLN A 146 -4.80 7.45 9.57
C GLN A 146 -4.84 8.51 10.65
N PHE A 147 -4.21 9.66 10.39
CA PHE A 147 -4.23 10.83 11.26
C PHE A 147 -4.74 12.06 10.51
N TYR A 148 -5.74 12.74 11.06
CA TYR A 148 -6.22 14.01 10.55
C TYR A 148 -5.35 15.16 11.08
N LYS A 149 -4.88 16.04 10.20
CA LYS A 149 -4.17 17.27 10.60
C LYS A 149 -5.19 18.37 10.88
N CYS A 150 -5.41 18.65 12.17
CA CYS A 150 -6.44 19.60 12.58
C CYS A 150 -6.17 21.03 12.11
N LYS A 151 -7.12 21.61 11.38
CA LYS A 151 -7.07 23.00 10.90
C LYS A 151 -7.07 24.06 12.01
N TYR A 152 -7.46 23.71 13.24
CA TYR A 152 -7.55 24.66 14.36
C TYR A 152 -6.32 24.67 15.26
N CYS A 153 -5.81 23.50 15.63
CA CYS A 153 -4.66 23.38 16.54
C CYS A 153 -3.36 22.97 15.83
N ASN A 154 -3.41 22.68 14.53
CA ASN A 154 -2.28 22.22 13.71
C ASN A 154 -1.61 20.94 14.26
N LYS A 155 -2.35 20.10 14.98
CA LYS A 155 -1.89 18.82 15.52
C LYS A 155 -2.55 17.64 14.82
N TYR A 156 -1.88 16.50 14.82
CA TYR A 156 -2.39 15.22 14.34
C TYR A 156 -3.34 14.59 15.36
N ILE A 157 -4.44 14.03 14.87
CA ILE A 157 -5.42 13.27 15.67
C ILE A 157 -5.68 11.96 14.94
N ASP A 158 -5.66 10.84 15.65
CA ASP A 158 -6.01 9.55 15.08
C ASP A 158 -7.49 9.53 14.63
N ILE A 159 -7.79 8.70 13.63
CA ILE A 159 -9.13 8.61 13.03
C ILE A 159 -10.23 8.28 14.05
N ASP A 160 -9.94 7.53 15.12
CA ASP A 160 -10.95 7.11 16.10
C ASP A 160 -11.37 8.26 17.02
N ASN A 161 -10.42 9.15 17.36
CA ASN A 161 -10.68 10.32 18.18
C ASN A 161 -11.10 11.57 17.39
N PHE A 162 -10.92 11.56 16.07
CA PHE A 162 -11.19 12.70 15.17
C PHE A 162 -12.57 13.35 15.40
N ALA A 163 -13.65 12.58 15.36
CA ALA A 163 -15.01 13.10 15.52
C ALA A 163 -15.26 13.73 16.90
N ARG A 164 -14.62 13.22 17.96
CA ARG A 164 -14.70 13.81 19.31
C ARG A 164 -13.87 15.08 19.40
N HIS A 165 -12.70 15.10 18.77
CA HIS A 165 -11.84 16.27 18.73
C HIS A 165 -12.53 17.44 18.01
N MET A 166 -13.08 17.21 16.82
CA MET A 166 -13.70 18.26 16.00
C MET A 166 -14.91 18.91 16.70
N ARG A 167 -15.68 18.14 17.47
CA ARG A 167 -16.77 18.68 18.29
C ARG A 167 -16.30 19.71 19.32
N LYS A 168 -15.07 19.59 19.85
CA LYS A 168 -14.49 20.60 20.77
C LYS A 168 -14.23 21.94 20.06
N HIS A 169 -14.09 21.93 18.73
CA HIS A 169 -13.98 23.13 17.88
C HIS A 169 -15.32 23.59 17.30
N GLY A 170 -16.44 22.97 17.71
CA GLY A 170 -17.77 23.31 17.20
C GLY A 170 -18.09 22.77 15.80
N GLU A 171 -17.30 21.81 15.30
CA GLU A 171 -17.53 21.15 14.00
C GLU A 171 -18.27 19.82 14.21
N ASP A 172 -19.26 19.54 13.34
CA ASP A 172 -19.88 18.22 13.22
C ASP A 172 -19.41 17.55 11.93
N VAL A 173 -18.54 16.55 12.07
CA VAL A 173 -17.93 15.83 10.94
C VAL A 173 -18.97 15.09 10.09
N LYS A 174 -20.18 14.82 10.62
CA LYS A 174 -21.26 14.20 9.84
C LYS A 174 -21.79 15.09 8.71
N GLU A 175 -21.56 16.39 8.81
CA GLU A 175 -21.92 17.38 7.79
C GLU A 175 -20.85 17.49 6.70
N TRP A 176 -19.75 16.74 6.81
CA TRP A 176 -18.64 16.82 5.87
C TRP A 176 -18.83 15.80 4.73
N GLY A 177 -18.69 16.28 3.50
CA GLY A 177 -18.72 15.45 2.29
C GLY A 177 -17.33 14.94 1.85
N GLU A 178 -16.25 15.33 2.52
CA GLU A 178 -14.89 14.91 2.20
C GLU A 178 -14.01 14.91 3.45
N GLU A 179 -13.21 13.85 3.61
CA GLU A 179 -12.21 13.71 4.67
C GLU A 179 -10.90 13.20 4.07
N ARG A 180 -9.77 13.78 4.50
CA ARG A 180 -8.43 13.36 4.09
C ARG A 180 -7.53 13.23 5.31
N TYR A 181 -6.73 12.17 5.29
CA TYR A 181 -5.84 11.80 6.38
C TYR A 181 -4.40 11.71 5.88
N GLU A 182 -3.46 12.04 6.75
CA GLU A 182 -2.09 11.61 6.59
C GLU A 182 -1.97 10.16 7.07
N VAL A 183 -1.37 9.32 6.24
CA VAL A 183 -1.03 7.95 6.62
C VAL A 183 0.34 7.97 7.29
N LEU A 184 0.35 7.69 8.60
CA LEU A 184 1.57 7.61 9.40
C LEU A 184 1.83 6.16 9.80
N GLU A 185 3.10 5.85 10.00
CA GLU A 185 3.55 4.56 10.51
C GLU A 185 3.78 4.64 12.00
N ILE A 186 3.15 3.75 12.75
CA ILE A 186 3.43 3.52 14.16
C ILE A 186 4.37 2.31 14.23
N SER A 187 5.64 2.54 14.55
CA SER A 187 6.67 1.52 14.61
C SER A 187 6.77 0.94 16.02
N PHE A 188 6.58 -0.37 16.15
CA PHE A 188 6.69 -1.09 17.42
C PHE A 188 8.15 -1.43 17.76
N VAL A 189 9.02 -1.45 16.74
CA VAL A 189 10.46 -1.78 16.88
C VAL A 189 11.18 -0.76 17.76
N ASP A 190 10.91 0.53 17.54
CA ASP A 190 11.59 1.64 18.19
C ASP A 190 10.64 2.62 18.90
N LYS A 191 9.34 2.32 18.93
CA LYS A 191 8.30 3.08 19.62
C LYS A 191 8.22 4.53 19.16
N LYS A 192 8.28 4.72 17.84
CA LYS A 192 8.24 6.02 17.15
C LYS A 192 7.15 6.06 16.10
N VAL A 193 6.85 7.27 15.64
CA VAL A 193 5.93 7.51 14.53
C VAL A 193 6.68 8.12 13.36
N TYR A 194 6.41 7.62 12.16
CA TYR A 194 7.04 8.08 10.92
C TYR A 194 5.99 8.53 9.91
N ASN A 195 6.32 9.52 9.08
CA ASN A 195 5.51 9.83 7.90
C ASN A 195 5.77 8.82 6.77
N LYS A 196 5.01 8.94 5.68
CA LYS A 196 5.16 8.09 4.48
C LYS A 196 6.52 8.13 3.79
N PHE A 197 7.38 9.09 4.13
CA PHE A 197 8.74 9.22 3.62
C PHE A 197 9.79 8.63 4.56
N GLY A 198 9.38 8.12 5.73
CA GLY A 198 10.28 7.56 6.75
C GLY A 198 10.90 8.62 7.66
N GLU A 199 10.36 9.84 7.70
CA GLU A 199 10.80 10.90 8.61
C GLU A 199 10.03 10.80 9.94
N GLU A 200 10.76 10.84 11.05
CA GLU A 200 10.16 10.77 12.39
C GLU A 200 9.26 11.99 12.65
N ILE A 201 8.07 11.75 13.17
CA ILE A 201 7.13 12.77 13.62
C ILE A 201 7.12 12.77 15.16
N PRO A 202 7.66 13.83 15.81
CA PRO A 202 7.71 13.90 17.25
C PRO A 202 6.30 13.93 17.89
N LEU A 203 6.15 13.30 19.06
CA LEU A 203 4.84 13.13 19.72
C LEU A 203 4.14 14.46 20.08
N ASP A 204 4.88 15.55 20.25
CA ASP A 204 4.32 16.88 20.53
C ASP A 204 3.46 17.46 19.38
N ASN A 205 3.65 16.92 18.16
CA ASN A 205 2.85 17.23 16.98
C ASN A 205 1.46 16.59 17.00
N PHE A 206 1.18 15.71 17.97
CA PHE A 206 -0.09 15.03 18.15
C PHE A 206 -0.88 15.65 19.30
N THR A 207 -2.21 15.59 19.21
CA THR A 207 -3.09 15.97 20.33
C THR A 207 -2.93 15.00 21.49
N GLU A 208 -3.31 15.40 22.70
CA GLU A 208 -3.16 14.55 23.90
C GLU A 208 -3.83 13.19 23.71
N GLU A 209 -5.06 13.16 23.19
CA GLU A 209 -5.78 11.91 22.93
C GLU A 209 -5.08 11.00 21.90
N ALA A 210 -4.43 11.57 20.89
CA ALA A 210 -3.67 10.81 19.91
C ALA A 210 -2.32 10.33 20.46
N GLN A 211 -1.69 11.11 21.35
CA GLN A 211 -0.50 10.66 22.07
C GLN A 211 -0.81 9.46 22.96
N ASP A 212 -1.95 9.47 23.65
CA ASP A 212 -2.38 8.35 24.49
C ASP A 212 -2.64 7.10 23.62
N PHE A 213 -3.38 7.24 22.51
CA PHE A 213 -3.57 6.17 21.53
C PHE A 213 -2.25 5.58 21.00
N ILE A 214 -1.27 6.43 20.65
CA ILE A 214 0.04 5.99 20.16
C ILE A 214 0.81 5.23 21.24
N LYS A 215 0.80 5.72 22.49
CA LYS A 215 1.47 5.06 23.62
C LYS A 215 0.84 3.70 23.91
N ASP A 216 -0.49 3.62 23.96
CA ASP A 216 -1.22 2.37 24.15
C ASP A 216 -0.86 1.35 23.07
N SER A 217 -0.67 1.80 21.83
CA SER A 217 -0.23 0.95 20.71
C SER A 217 1.17 0.34 20.90
N PHE A 218 2.02 0.93 21.74
CA PHE A 218 3.36 0.41 22.07
C PHE A 218 3.41 -0.55 23.27
N GLU A 219 2.29 -0.70 23.99
CA GLU A 219 2.17 -1.51 25.21
C GLU A 219 1.53 -2.87 24.98
N GLY A 220 1.28 -3.24 23.71
CA GLY A 220 0.73 -4.54 23.29
C GLY A 220 1.44 -5.77 23.86
#